data_AF-A0A662VFQ4-F1
#
_entry.id   AF-A0A662VFQ4-F1
#
_cell.length_a   1.000
_cell.length_b   1.000
_cell.length_c   1.000
_cell.angle_alpha   90.00
_cell.angle_beta   90.00
_cell.angle_gamma   90.00
#
_symmetry.space_group_name_H-M   'P 1'
#
loop_
_entity.id
_entity.type
_entity.pdbx_description
1 polymer ?
#
loop_
_entity_poly.entity_id
_entity_poly.type
_entity_poly.pdbx_seq_one_letter_code
_entity_poly.pdbx_strand_id
1 'polypeptide(L)'
;MTNNIVFITVNEKRIVKPINESAKIVVYDSDKHEIVGELSNPYNKGFWILEELFDEHDPTLLISGGMDEETKLMIEENGVKVIIAKQRELEEVINEYFG
;
A
#
# COMPACT_ATOMS: atom_id res chain seq x y z
N MET A 1 4.13 15.65 -14.41
CA MET A 1 4.79 14.33 -14.41
C MET A 1 3.87 13.46 -13.59
N THR A 2 3.36 12.37 -14.17
CA THR A 2 2.51 11.43 -13.42
C THR A 2 3.46 10.68 -12.49
N ASN A 3 3.32 10.86 -11.18
CA ASN A 3 4.05 10.05 -10.22
C ASN A 3 3.26 8.75 -10.04
N ASN A 4 3.82 7.60 -10.45
CA ASN A 4 3.19 6.32 -10.16
C ASN A 4 3.67 5.78 -8.81
N ILE A 5 3.10 6.35 -7.75
CA ILE A 5 3.35 5.88 -6.38
C ILE A 5 2.43 4.70 -6.07
N VAL A 6 3.03 3.64 -5.53
CA VAL A 6 2.36 2.42 -5.11
C VAL A 6 2.60 2.24 -3.62
N PHE A 7 1.52 2.04 -2.88
CA PHE A 7 1.56 1.67 -1.47
C PHE A 7 1.49 0.16 -1.33
N ILE A 8 2.30 -0.43 -0.45
CA ILE A 8 2.31 -1.87 -0.20
C ILE A 8 2.27 -2.13 1.31
N THR A 9 1.26 -2.83 1.81
CA THR A 9 1.11 -3.08 3.25
C THR A 9 1.94 -4.29 3.70
N VAL A 10 2.86 -4.09 4.64
CA VAL A 10 3.79 -5.12 5.11
C VAL A 10 3.91 -5.18 6.64
N ASN A 11 4.41 -6.28 7.16
CA ASN A 11 4.86 -6.37 8.56
C ASN A 11 6.34 -5.92 8.71
N GLU A 12 6.86 -5.98 9.94
CA GLU A 12 8.27 -5.66 10.26
C GLU A 12 9.31 -6.50 9.49
N LYS A 13 8.90 -7.66 8.96
CA LYS A 13 9.74 -8.56 8.16
C LYS A 13 9.57 -8.36 6.65
N ARG A 14 8.91 -7.27 6.22
CA ARG A 14 8.59 -6.99 4.81
C ARG A 14 7.78 -8.10 4.13
N ILE A 15 6.96 -8.83 4.88
CA ILE A 15 5.98 -9.75 4.31
C ILE A 15 4.69 -8.98 4.08
N VAL A 16 4.14 -9.06 2.87
CA VAL A 16 2.85 -8.47 2.52
C VAL A 16 1.77 -9.08 3.40
N LYS A 17 1.03 -8.20 4.09
CA LYS A 17 -0.01 -8.56 5.05
C LYS A 17 -1.29 -7.78 4.82
N PRO A 18 -2.44 -8.28 5.30
CA PRO A 18 -3.68 -7.50 5.32
C PRO A 18 -3.48 -6.14 5.99
N ILE A 19 -4.22 -5.12 5.55
CA ILE A 19 -4.05 -3.74 6.04
C ILE A 19 -4.24 -3.59 7.55
N ASN A 20 -5.06 -4.45 8.17
CA ASN A 20 -5.28 -4.47 9.62
C ASN A 20 -4.19 -5.22 10.41
N GLU A 21 -3.40 -6.06 9.74
CA GLU A 21 -2.30 -6.86 10.32
C GLU A 21 -0.91 -6.31 9.96
N SER A 22 -0.83 -5.37 9.02
CA SER A 22 0.44 -4.73 8.63
C SER A 22 0.93 -3.74 9.68
N ALA A 23 2.23 -3.71 9.88
CA ALA A 23 2.90 -2.72 10.72
C ALA A 23 3.27 -1.46 9.94
N LYS A 24 3.53 -1.60 8.63
CA LYS A 24 4.08 -0.57 7.76
C LYS A 24 3.39 -0.51 6.41
N ILE A 25 3.51 0.65 5.77
CA ILE A 25 3.19 0.88 4.36
C ILE A 25 4.49 1.23 3.66
N VAL A 26 4.90 0.44 2.69
CA VAL A 26 6.04 0.73 1.82
C VAL A 26 5.56 1.63 0.69
N VAL A 27 6.30 2.71 0.45
CA VAL A 27 6.07 3.62 -0.66
C VAL A 27 7.04 3.27 -1.78
N TYR A 28 6.51 2.79 -2.88
CA TYR A 28 7.27 2.34 -4.05
C TYR A 28 6.99 3.26 -5.24
N ASP A 29 8.04 3.73 -5.91
CA ASP A 29 7.95 4.48 -7.15
C ASP A 29 8.12 3.51 -8.32
N SER A 30 7.02 3.18 -9.01
CA SER A 30 7.06 2.19 -10.09
C SER A 30 7.71 2.69 -11.36
N ASP A 31 7.86 4.01 -11.54
CA ASP A 31 8.56 4.56 -12.70
C ASP A 31 10.07 4.42 -12.51
N LYS A 32 10.56 4.69 -11.29
CA LYS A 32 11.98 4.55 -10.92
C LYS A 32 12.39 3.14 -10.50
N HIS A 33 11.41 2.27 -10.29
CA HIS A 33 11.59 0.90 -9.78
C HIS A 33 12.32 0.84 -8.43
N GLU A 34 12.01 1.77 -7.50
CA GLU A 34 12.68 1.85 -6.21
C GLU A 34 11.72 2.12 -5.05
N ILE A 35 12.11 1.66 -3.86
CA ILE A 35 11.42 2.02 -2.62
C ILE A 35 11.87 3.42 -2.22
N VAL A 36 10.94 4.36 -2.17
CA VAL A 36 11.20 5.77 -1.82
C VAL A 36 10.91 6.07 -0.35
N GLY A 37 10.21 5.18 0.36
CA GLY A 37 9.95 5.35 1.79
C GLY A 37 9.27 4.17 2.46
N GLU A 38 9.28 4.20 3.80
CA GLU A 38 8.46 3.33 4.65
C GLU A 38 7.72 4.20 5.67
N LEU A 39 6.42 3.98 5.78
CA LEU A 39 5.53 4.68 6.71
C LEU A 39 5.00 3.69 7.75
N SER A 40 4.74 4.18 8.96
CA SER A 40 3.99 3.40 9.93
C SER A 40 2.54 3.27 9.46
N ASN A 41 1.97 2.06 9.48
CA ASN A 41 0.60 1.86 9.06
C ASN A 41 -0.37 2.51 10.07
N PRO A 42 -1.10 3.57 9.69
CA PRO A 42 -1.96 4.27 10.62
C PRO A 42 -3.36 3.64 10.71
N TYR A 43 -3.65 2.58 9.97
CA TYR A 43 -5.00 2.00 9.87
C TYR A 43 -5.68 1.79 11.23
N ASN A 44 -4.96 1.24 12.21
CA ASN A 44 -5.48 0.98 13.55
C ASN A 44 -5.71 2.25 14.41
N LYS A 45 -5.29 3.43 13.93
CA LYS A 45 -5.48 4.72 14.59
C LYS A 45 -6.65 5.52 14.01
N GLY A 46 -7.24 5.07 12.90
CA GLY A 46 -8.39 5.69 12.24
C GLY A 46 -8.15 5.93 10.75
N PHE A 47 -9.22 5.82 9.95
CA PHE A 47 -9.18 5.98 8.49
C PHE A 47 -8.73 7.39 8.07
N TRP A 48 -9.06 8.43 8.84
CA TRP A 48 -8.67 9.81 8.53
C TRP A 48 -7.14 9.99 8.37
N ILE A 49 -6.32 9.24 9.11
CA ILE A 49 -4.86 9.34 9.00
C ILE A 49 -4.38 8.65 7.73
N LEU A 50 -5.10 7.62 7.28
CA LEU A 50 -4.81 6.97 6.01
C LEU A 50 -5.15 7.89 4.83
N GLU A 51 -6.25 8.66 4.92
CA GLU A 51 -6.59 9.71 3.96
C GLU A 51 -5.49 10.78 3.89
N GLU A 52 -4.97 11.25 5.02
CA GLU A 52 -3.82 12.19 5.03
C GLU A 52 -2.62 11.64 4.27
N LEU A 53 -2.32 10.34 4.41
CA LEU A 53 -1.23 9.71 3.63
C LEU A 53 -1.53 9.62 2.14
N PHE A 54 -2.80 9.44 1.76
CA PHE A 54 -3.20 9.45 0.35
C PHE A 54 -3.06 10.86 -0.24
N ASP A 55 -3.47 11.90 0.49
CA ASP A 55 -3.30 13.30 0.08
C ASP A 55 -1.82 13.71 -0.03
N GLU A 56 -0.97 13.26 0.90
CA GLU A 56 0.46 13.61 0.92
C GLU A 56 1.27 12.94 -0.20
N HIS A 57 0.95 11.69 -0.52
CA HIS A 57 1.76 10.87 -1.44
C HIS A 57 1.12 10.62 -2.80
N ASP A 58 -0.18 10.91 -2.96
CA ASP A 58 -0.97 10.69 -4.18
C ASP A 58 -0.76 9.29 -4.79
N PRO A 59 -0.96 8.20 -4.03
CA PRO A 59 -0.74 6.85 -4.54
C PRO A 59 -1.81 6.47 -5.55
N THR A 60 -1.40 5.87 -6.68
CA THR A 60 -2.33 5.38 -7.70
C THR A 60 -2.83 3.96 -7.39
N LEU A 61 -2.07 3.22 -6.59
CA LEU A 61 -2.31 1.81 -6.28
C LEU A 61 -1.93 1.48 -4.83
N LEU A 62 -2.77 0.68 -4.17
CA LEU A 62 -2.51 0.03 -2.89
C LEU A 62 -2.54 -1.49 -3.07
N ILE A 63 -1.44 -2.15 -2.71
CA ILE A 63 -1.32 -3.60 -2.66
C ILE A 63 -1.39 -4.07 -1.21
N SER A 64 -2.31 -4.99 -0.92
CA SER A 64 -2.47 -5.56 0.41
C SER A 64 -2.63 -7.08 0.41
N GLY A 65 -2.25 -7.73 1.51
CA GLY A 65 -2.40 -9.18 1.69
C GLY A 65 -3.83 -9.63 2.03
N GLY A 66 -4.76 -8.68 2.16
CA GLY A 66 -6.16 -8.89 2.53
C GLY A 66 -6.82 -7.59 3.01
N MET A 67 -8.12 -7.45 2.75
CA MET A 67 -8.91 -6.28 3.12
C MET A 67 -10.40 -6.65 3.09
N ASP A 68 -11.20 -6.09 3.99
CA ASP A 68 -12.65 -6.18 3.91
C ASP A 68 -13.20 -5.25 2.80
N GLU A 69 -14.43 -5.53 2.36
CA GLU A 69 -15.05 -4.85 1.23
C GLU A 69 -15.35 -3.37 1.51
N GLU A 70 -15.77 -3.05 2.74
CA GLU A 70 -16.07 -1.67 3.15
C GLU A 70 -14.80 -0.81 3.10
N THR A 71 -13.71 -1.28 3.71
CA THR A 71 -12.42 -0.60 3.68
C THR A 71 -11.90 -0.44 2.25
N LYS A 72 -12.05 -1.48 1.43
CA LYS A 72 -11.64 -1.40 0.02
C LYS A 72 -12.39 -0.30 -0.72
N LEU A 73 -13.71 -0.22 -0.55
CA LEU A 73 -14.53 0.80 -1.19
C LEU A 73 -14.12 2.20 -0.75
N MET A 74 -13.90 2.43 0.54
CA MET A 74 -13.45 3.73 1.05
C MET A 74 -12.12 4.17 0.43
N ILE A 75 -11.18 3.24 0.24
CA ILE A 75 -9.88 3.53 -0.39
C ILE A 75 -10.04 3.83 -1.89
N GLU A 76 -10.87 3.05 -2.59
CA GLU A 76 -11.13 3.27 -4.02
C GLU A 76 -11.90 4.59 -4.28
N GLU A 77 -12.74 5.04 -3.33
CA GLU A 77 -13.40 6.36 -3.37
C GLU A 77 -12.40 7.53 -3.28
N ASN A 78 -11.21 7.30 -2.72
CA ASN A 78 -10.11 8.26 -2.70
C ASN A 78 -9.26 8.24 -3.99
N GLY A 79 -9.70 7.51 -5.03
CA GLY A 79 -8.99 7.43 -6.32
C GLY A 79 -7.82 6.44 -6.33
N VAL A 80 -7.60 5.70 -5.24
CA VAL A 80 -6.54 4.71 -5.10
C VAL A 80 -7.07 3.33 -5.47
N LYS A 81 -6.50 2.69 -6.50
CA LYS A 81 -6.91 1.32 -6.85
C LYS A 81 -6.40 0.33 -5.81
N VAL A 82 -7.18 -0.71 -5.47
CA VAL A 82 -6.74 -1.74 -4.51
C VAL A 82 -6.51 -3.10 -5.19
N ILE A 83 -5.37 -3.73 -4.93
CA ILE A 83 -5.05 -5.11 -5.32
C ILE A 83 -4.82 -5.96 -4.07
N ILE A 84 -5.48 -7.12 -4.04
CA ILE A 84 -5.25 -8.14 -3.00
C ILE A 84 -4.23 -9.15 -3.52
N ALA A 85 -3.02 -9.10 -2.97
CA ALA A 85 -1.92 -10.00 -3.31
C ALA A 85 -1.80 -11.17 -2.32
N LYS A 86 -1.11 -12.23 -2.74
CA LYS A 86 -0.76 -13.32 -1.83
C LYS A 86 0.25 -12.82 -0.79
N GLN A 87 0.12 -13.29 0.44
CA GLN A 87 1.05 -12.94 1.52
C GLN A 87 2.41 -13.60 1.29
N ARG A 88 3.38 -12.81 0.82
CA ARG A 88 4.76 -13.22 0.49
C ARG A 88 5.72 -12.06 0.76
N GLU A 89 7.01 -12.28 0.53
CA GLU A 89 8.01 -11.22 0.66
C GLU A 89 7.71 -10.07 -0.31
N LEU A 90 7.93 -8.84 0.16
CA LEU A 90 7.70 -7.61 -0.59
C LEU A 90 8.37 -7.64 -1.96
N GLU A 91 9.61 -8.11 -2.00
CA GLU A 91 10.46 -8.17 -3.17
C GLU A 91 9.88 -9.13 -4.23
N GLU A 92 9.29 -10.27 -3.81
CA GLU A 92 8.58 -11.16 -4.73
C GLU A 92 7.34 -10.48 -5.33
N VAL A 93 6.60 -9.73 -4.51
CA VAL A 93 5.40 -9.01 -4.96
C VAL A 93 5.78 -7.89 -5.91
N ILE A 94 6.79 -7.08 -5.60
CA ILE A 94 7.28 -6.04 -6.50
C ILE A 94 7.68 -6.66 -7.85
N ASN A 95 8.44 -7.76 -7.84
CA ASN A 95 8.86 -8.44 -9.06
C ASN A 95 7.68 -9.05 -9.84
N GLU A 96 6.61 -9.51 -9.17
CA GLU A 96 5.40 -10.04 -9.84
C GLU A 96 4.64 -8.94 -10.60
N TYR A 97 4.55 -7.74 -10.04
CA TYR A 97 3.74 -6.65 -10.61
C TYR A 97 4.52 -5.66 -11.47
N PHE A 98 5.84 -5.51 -11.24
CA PHE A 98 6.68 -4.47 -11.85
C PHE A 98 8.03 -4.99 -12.39
N GLY A 99 8.30 -6.29 -12.31
CA GLY A 99 9.54 -6.92 -12.79
C GLY A 99 9.55 -7.31 -14.27
#